data_AF-A0A3G2HTS5-F1
#
_entry.id   AF-A0A3G2HTS5-F1
#
_cell.length_a   1.000
_cell.length_b   1.000
_cell.length_c   1.000
_cell.angle_alpha   90.00
_cell.angle_beta   90.00
_cell.angle_gamma   90.00
#
_symmetry.space_group_name_H-M   'P 1'
#
loop_
_entity.id
_entity.type
_entity.pdbx_description
1 polymer ?
#
loop_
_entity_poly.entity_id
_entity_poly.type
_entity_poly.pdbx_seq_one_letter_code
_entity_poly.pdbx_strand_id
1 'polypeptide(L)'
;MTPETISRLLASMNAGRLLVVCGAGLSMAPPSSLPSALTVAERCFDKYRLESAPNCDLALRNNLEALAEHFVGLNTLQSVFIEHLVPWSAFVRPSNTGHAAIADFLITRAAVAGISSNYDTLIERRAWDYGADFRGSLDGDEATADSVHQAPLLKFHGCSHRDRPATVWAPSQLDELTISGRIARSKIWMAANLRQKDLLVVGFWSDWEYLNAVIGEALINVQPLSVTVIDLSPTNALEQKAPQLWEIAHAQNVTFEHVKESGAVALDELRHAFSSNYLRQVLDAGRAVFEHTTGVQCDPAWLDVGNFDSEDLYGLRRDAEGVSATEPAKLLRPANPEALGFFHLLLRQAGAVQRADGYELNGRSIRVLNGAQSVLGTLRGKFVEPPAAMQSDIVVAVGATDLGVPDNVVRSGRAGDVIRPDPAGEWYDLPGARAELGI
;
A
#
# COMPACT_ATOMS: atom_id res chain seq x y z
N MET A 1 15.22 -4.65 -7.93
CA MET A 1 15.63 -3.25 -8.21
C MET A 1 17.08 -3.02 -7.83
N THR A 2 17.77 -2.07 -8.46
CA THR A 2 19.13 -1.71 -8.05
C THR A 2 19.12 -0.93 -6.72
N PRO A 3 20.19 -1.02 -5.90
CA PRO A 3 20.30 -0.22 -4.67
C PRO A 3 20.16 1.29 -4.89
N GLU A 4 20.67 1.80 -6.02
CA GLU A 4 20.57 3.21 -6.40
C GLU A 4 19.12 3.61 -6.66
N THR A 5 18.35 2.77 -7.37
CA THR A 5 16.93 3.01 -7.62
C THR A 5 16.11 2.98 -6.34
N ILE A 6 16.35 2.02 -5.45
CA ILE A 6 15.70 1.98 -4.13
C ILE A 6 16.02 3.25 -3.34
N SER A 7 17.30 3.64 -3.26
CA SER A 7 17.74 4.83 -2.52
C SER A 7 17.09 6.10 -3.05
N ARG A 8 16.98 6.25 -4.37
CA ARG A 8 16.31 7.39 -5.02
C ARG A 8 14.81 7.42 -4.72
N LEU A 9 14.12 6.28 -4.77
CA LEU A 9 12.69 6.20 -4.46
C LEU A 9 12.42 6.48 -2.98
N LEU A 10 13.23 5.96 -2.06
CA LEU A 10 13.15 6.28 -0.63
C LEU A 10 13.42 7.76 -0.35
N ALA A 11 14.36 8.39 -1.06
CA ALA A 11 14.59 9.82 -0.96
C ALA A 11 13.38 10.62 -1.45
N SER A 12 12.73 10.17 -2.54
CA SER A 12 11.50 10.77 -3.05
C SER A 12 10.32 10.67 -2.07
N MET A 13 10.14 9.51 -1.43
CA MET A 13 9.15 9.32 -0.36
C MET A 13 9.39 10.29 0.79
N ASN A 14 10.63 10.38 1.27
CA ASN A 14 10.99 11.27 2.37
C ASN A 14 10.84 12.76 2.04
N ALA A 15 10.98 13.11 0.76
CA ALA A 15 10.79 14.48 0.27
C ALA A 15 9.32 14.81 -0.03
N GLY A 16 8.38 13.87 0.12
CA GLY A 16 6.98 14.07 -0.25
C GLY A 16 6.81 14.31 -1.74
N ARG A 17 7.56 13.58 -2.58
CA ARG A 17 7.55 13.75 -4.04
C ARG A 17 7.12 12.52 -4.81
N LEU A 18 7.05 11.34 -4.20
CA LEU A 18 6.72 10.12 -4.92
C LEU A 18 5.23 10.09 -5.31
N LEU A 19 4.95 9.98 -6.61
CA LEU A 19 3.62 9.69 -7.17
C LEU A 19 3.64 8.29 -7.78
N VAL A 20 2.62 7.48 -7.51
CA VAL A 20 2.50 6.14 -8.10
C VAL A 20 1.40 6.10 -9.16
N VAL A 21 1.69 5.52 -10.32
CA VAL A 21 0.73 5.27 -11.40
C VAL A 21 0.61 3.75 -11.62
N CYS A 22 -0.57 3.19 -11.38
CA CYS A 22 -0.82 1.76 -11.39
C CYS A 22 -1.70 1.36 -12.58
N GLY A 23 -1.20 0.43 -13.39
CA GLY A 23 -1.93 -0.20 -14.48
C GLY A 23 -2.32 -1.65 -14.18
N ALA A 24 -2.96 -2.30 -15.16
CA ALA A 24 -3.49 -3.65 -15.01
C ALA A 24 -2.39 -4.69 -14.70
N GLY A 25 -1.14 -4.43 -15.12
CA GLY A 25 0.00 -5.29 -14.83
C GLY A 25 0.26 -5.49 -13.33
N LEU A 26 -0.12 -4.53 -12.48
CA LEU A 26 -0.07 -4.69 -11.02
C LEU A 26 -0.94 -5.86 -10.54
N SER A 27 -2.12 -6.02 -11.13
CA SER A 27 -3.12 -6.99 -10.68
C SER A 27 -3.03 -8.35 -11.37
N MET A 28 -2.22 -8.46 -12.43
CA MET A 28 -1.97 -9.72 -13.15
C MET A 28 -1.01 -10.67 -12.40
N ALA A 29 -0.16 -10.15 -11.52
CA ALA A 29 0.75 -10.99 -10.74
C ALA A 29 -0.01 -11.82 -9.67
N PRO A 30 0.42 -13.07 -9.39
CA PRO A 30 -0.17 -13.89 -8.33
C PRO A 30 -0.09 -13.22 -6.94
N PRO A 31 -0.99 -13.56 -6.00
CA PRO A 31 -2.17 -14.43 -6.15
C PRO A 31 -3.38 -13.77 -6.81
N SER A 32 -3.30 -12.48 -7.16
CA SER A 32 -4.42 -11.74 -7.76
C SER A 32 -4.79 -12.36 -9.12
N SER A 33 -3.82 -12.44 -10.03
CA SER A 33 -3.97 -13.11 -11.34
C SER A 33 -5.21 -12.66 -12.11
N LEU A 34 -5.48 -11.34 -12.12
CA LEU A 34 -6.57 -10.76 -12.89
C LEU A 34 -6.33 -10.93 -14.40
N PRO A 35 -7.40 -11.04 -15.21
CA PRO A 35 -7.26 -11.17 -16.65
C PRO A 35 -6.70 -9.88 -17.27
N SER A 36 -5.93 -10.04 -18.35
CA SER A 36 -5.51 -8.91 -19.20
C SER A 36 -6.71 -8.34 -19.98
N ALA A 37 -6.56 -7.14 -20.54
CA ALA A 37 -7.57 -6.55 -21.43
C ALA A 37 -7.92 -7.46 -22.60
N LEU A 38 -6.92 -8.11 -23.21
CA LEU A 38 -7.11 -9.11 -24.27
C LEU A 38 -8.01 -10.27 -23.80
N THR A 39 -7.70 -10.88 -22.65
CA THR A 39 -8.52 -12.00 -22.13
C THR A 39 -9.94 -11.56 -21.77
N VAL A 40 -10.13 -10.32 -21.31
CA VAL A 40 -11.47 -9.76 -21.09
C VAL A 40 -12.22 -9.61 -22.41
N ALA A 41 -11.57 -9.11 -23.47
CA ALA A 41 -12.16 -8.97 -24.80
C ALA A 41 -12.65 -10.32 -25.34
N GLU A 42 -11.77 -11.33 -25.30
CA GLU A 42 -12.09 -12.67 -25.77
C GLU A 42 -13.29 -13.27 -25.04
N ARG A 43 -13.32 -13.16 -23.70
CA ARG A 43 -14.42 -13.69 -22.88
C ARG A 43 -15.74 -12.98 -23.17
N CYS A 44 -15.73 -11.65 -23.26
CA CYS A 44 -16.94 -10.88 -23.56
C CYS A 44 -17.47 -11.22 -24.95
N PHE A 45 -16.57 -11.29 -25.94
CA PHE A 45 -16.90 -11.60 -27.32
C PHE A 45 -17.45 -13.03 -27.47
N ASP A 46 -16.75 -14.02 -26.92
CA ASP A 46 -17.15 -15.43 -27.02
C ASP A 46 -18.51 -15.66 -26.34
N LYS A 47 -18.76 -15.02 -25.19
CA LYS A 47 -20.07 -15.03 -24.51
C LYS A 47 -21.15 -14.39 -25.37
N TYR A 48 -20.91 -13.20 -25.92
CA TYR A 48 -21.88 -12.50 -26.76
C TYR A 48 -22.24 -13.27 -28.03
N ARG A 49 -21.26 -13.90 -28.68
CA ARG A 49 -21.51 -14.74 -29.86
C ARG A 49 -22.35 -15.96 -29.54
N LEU A 50 -22.08 -16.60 -28.42
CA LEU A 50 -22.82 -17.79 -27.99
C LEU A 50 -24.28 -17.46 -27.66
N GLU A 51 -24.52 -16.35 -26.96
CA GLU A 51 -25.83 -16.04 -26.38
C GLU A 51 -26.72 -15.18 -27.27
N SER A 52 -26.16 -14.34 -28.15
CA SER A 52 -26.94 -13.27 -28.81
C SER A 52 -26.60 -13.05 -30.28
N ALA A 53 -25.32 -13.09 -30.67
CA ALA A 53 -24.90 -12.72 -32.02
C ALA A 53 -23.88 -13.70 -32.63
N PRO A 54 -24.31 -14.89 -33.10
CA PRO A 54 -23.40 -15.90 -33.67
C PRO A 54 -22.52 -15.41 -34.82
N ASN A 55 -23.00 -14.40 -35.57
CA ASN A 55 -22.34 -13.80 -36.72
C ASN A 55 -21.63 -12.48 -36.40
N CYS A 56 -21.35 -12.18 -35.13
CA CYS A 56 -20.57 -11.00 -34.74
C CYS A 56 -19.19 -11.01 -35.41
N ASP A 57 -18.70 -9.83 -35.81
CA ASP A 57 -17.44 -9.65 -36.52
C ASP A 57 -16.25 -10.16 -35.69
N LEU A 58 -15.53 -11.14 -36.25
CA LEU A 58 -14.37 -11.76 -35.61
C LEU A 58 -13.23 -10.77 -35.32
N ALA A 59 -13.16 -9.64 -36.04
CA ALA A 59 -12.16 -8.61 -35.79
C ALA A 59 -12.27 -7.99 -34.39
N LEU A 60 -13.47 -8.02 -33.77
CA LEU A 60 -13.69 -7.44 -32.44
C LEU A 60 -13.14 -8.30 -31.29
N ARG A 61 -12.89 -9.59 -31.53
CA ARG A 61 -12.57 -10.57 -30.46
C ARG A 61 -11.34 -10.19 -29.62
N ASN A 62 -10.34 -9.59 -30.26
CA ASN A 62 -9.05 -9.32 -29.64
C ASN A 62 -8.84 -7.84 -29.31
N ASN A 63 -9.87 -7.00 -29.49
CA ASN A 63 -9.80 -5.56 -29.25
C ASN A 63 -10.95 -5.15 -28.33
N LEU A 64 -10.64 -5.00 -27.04
CA LEU A 64 -11.63 -4.67 -26.01
C LEU A 64 -12.29 -3.32 -26.27
N GLU A 65 -11.53 -2.36 -26.79
CA GLU A 65 -12.00 -1.01 -27.12
C GLU A 65 -12.97 -1.03 -28.28
N ALA A 66 -12.60 -1.68 -29.39
CA ALA A 66 -13.49 -1.83 -30.55
C ALA A 66 -14.76 -2.63 -30.19
N LEU A 67 -14.63 -3.64 -29.32
CA LEU A 67 -15.78 -4.40 -28.84
C LEU A 67 -16.72 -3.53 -27.99
N ALA A 68 -16.20 -2.70 -27.09
CA ALA A 68 -17.01 -1.78 -26.31
C ALA A 68 -17.70 -0.74 -27.20
N GLU A 69 -17.00 -0.16 -28.17
CA GLU A 69 -17.56 0.78 -29.17
C GLU A 69 -18.71 0.16 -29.98
N HIS A 70 -18.62 -1.13 -30.32
CA HIS A 70 -19.74 -1.83 -30.95
C HIS A 70 -21.02 -1.74 -30.11
N PHE A 71 -20.93 -1.91 -28.78
CA PHE A 71 -22.09 -1.79 -27.90
C PHE A 71 -22.53 -0.34 -27.64
N VAL A 72 -21.63 0.64 -27.76
CA VAL A 72 -22.01 2.07 -27.78
C VAL A 72 -22.90 2.34 -28.99
N GLY A 73 -22.48 1.93 -30.20
CA GLY A 73 -23.26 2.11 -31.42
C GLY A 73 -24.64 1.43 -31.40
N LEU A 74 -24.79 0.37 -30.61
CA LEU A 74 -26.05 -0.32 -30.38
C LEU A 74 -26.91 0.28 -29.25
N ASN A 75 -26.42 1.30 -28.53
CA ASN A 75 -27.03 1.84 -27.31
C ASN A 75 -27.25 0.79 -26.21
N THR A 76 -26.34 -0.18 -26.13
CA THR A 76 -26.41 -1.31 -25.17
C THR A 76 -25.13 -1.50 -24.35
N LEU A 77 -24.23 -0.51 -24.37
CA LEU A 77 -22.97 -0.58 -23.62
C LEU A 77 -23.22 -0.88 -22.13
N GLN A 78 -24.08 -0.11 -21.47
CA GLN A 78 -24.35 -0.33 -20.04
C GLN A 78 -25.06 -1.67 -19.78
N SER A 79 -26.20 -1.89 -20.45
CA SER A 79 -27.09 -3.02 -20.13
C SER A 79 -26.55 -4.38 -20.56
N VAL A 80 -25.84 -4.46 -21.69
CA VAL A 80 -25.33 -5.72 -22.24
C VAL A 80 -23.85 -5.85 -21.97
N PHE A 81 -23.02 -4.88 -22.38
CA PHE A 81 -21.58 -5.05 -22.26
C PHE A 81 -21.12 -4.98 -20.80
N ILE A 82 -21.35 -3.86 -20.12
CA ILE A 82 -20.91 -3.62 -18.75
C ILE A 82 -21.61 -4.57 -17.79
N GLU A 83 -22.94 -4.59 -17.71
CA GLU A 83 -23.64 -5.37 -16.67
C GLU A 83 -23.64 -6.89 -16.93
N HIS A 84 -23.68 -7.34 -18.18
CA HIS A 84 -23.86 -8.75 -18.50
C HIS A 84 -22.62 -9.46 -19.05
N LEU A 85 -21.85 -8.83 -19.95
CA LEU A 85 -20.71 -9.50 -20.60
C LEU A 85 -19.42 -9.40 -19.80
N VAL A 86 -19.13 -8.25 -19.18
CA VAL A 86 -17.90 -8.08 -18.39
C VAL A 86 -17.87 -9.09 -17.24
N PRO A 87 -16.80 -9.89 -17.11
CA PRO A 87 -16.71 -10.93 -16.09
C PRO A 87 -16.32 -10.34 -14.73
N TRP A 88 -17.21 -9.56 -14.10
CA TRP A 88 -16.91 -8.84 -12.85
C TRP A 88 -16.39 -9.72 -11.72
N SER A 89 -16.86 -10.97 -11.63
CA SER A 89 -16.37 -11.93 -10.63
C SER A 89 -14.87 -12.25 -10.78
N ALA A 90 -14.29 -12.08 -11.97
CA ALA A 90 -12.86 -12.27 -12.21
C ALA A 90 -12.00 -11.14 -11.62
N PHE A 91 -12.58 -9.98 -11.35
CA PHE A 91 -11.90 -8.82 -10.73
C PHE A 91 -11.91 -8.89 -9.20
N VAL A 92 -12.63 -9.85 -8.60
CA VAL A 92 -12.68 -10.06 -7.15
C VAL A 92 -11.74 -11.20 -6.77
N ARG A 93 -10.50 -10.84 -6.44
CA ARG A 93 -9.42 -11.79 -6.09
C ARG A 93 -8.69 -11.33 -4.82
N PRO A 94 -7.83 -12.17 -4.21
CA PRO A 94 -6.91 -11.72 -3.19
C PRO A 94 -5.92 -10.69 -3.74
N SER A 95 -5.51 -9.72 -2.94
CA SER A 95 -4.43 -8.79 -3.27
C SER A 95 -3.06 -9.51 -3.29
N ASN A 96 -2.13 -9.01 -4.10
CA ASN A 96 -0.72 -9.39 -4.06
C ASN A 96 0.14 -8.39 -3.27
N THR A 97 1.43 -8.69 -3.12
CA THR A 97 2.41 -7.86 -2.39
C THR A 97 2.57 -6.45 -2.99
N GLY A 98 2.36 -6.28 -4.28
CA GLY A 98 2.37 -4.96 -4.92
C GLY A 98 1.22 -4.08 -4.44
N HIS A 99 0.00 -4.62 -4.31
CA HIS A 99 -1.13 -3.87 -3.74
C HIS A 99 -0.88 -3.55 -2.26
N ALA A 100 -0.26 -4.47 -1.52
CA ALA A 100 0.15 -4.25 -0.13
C ALA A 100 1.14 -3.09 0.02
N ALA A 101 2.12 -3.00 -0.87
CA ALA A 101 3.05 -1.87 -0.93
C ALA A 101 2.36 -0.55 -1.25
N ILE A 102 1.49 -0.50 -2.28
CA ILE A 102 0.79 0.74 -2.63
C ILE A 102 -0.15 1.19 -1.51
N ALA A 103 -0.91 0.27 -0.90
CA ALA A 103 -1.79 0.59 0.23
C ALA A 103 -0.98 1.22 1.38
N ASP A 104 0.12 0.60 1.76
CA ASP A 104 1.02 1.07 2.82
C ASP A 104 1.64 2.44 2.48
N PHE A 105 2.12 2.64 1.25
CA PHE A 105 2.67 3.94 0.84
C PHE A 105 1.63 5.06 0.86
N LEU A 106 0.36 4.77 0.56
CA LEU A 106 -0.70 5.78 0.56
C LEU A 106 -1.22 6.07 1.98
N ILE A 107 -1.33 5.04 2.83
CA ILE A 107 -1.71 5.20 4.24
C ILE A 107 -0.66 6.04 4.97
N THR A 108 0.63 5.72 4.79
CA THR A 108 1.75 6.43 5.43
C THR A 108 2.10 7.76 4.76
N ARG A 109 1.50 8.05 3.61
CA ARG A 109 1.82 9.19 2.73
C ARG A 109 3.28 9.19 2.24
N ALA A 110 3.92 8.03 2.21
CA ALA A 110 5.21 7.84 1.52
C ALA A 110 5.05 8.10 0.01
N ALA A 111 3.91 7.73 -0.56
CA ALA A 111 3.44 8.27 -1.83
C ALA A 111 2.47 9.42 -1.57
N VAL A 112 2.62 10.55 -2.26
CA VAL A 112 1.73 11.71 -2.08
C VAL A 112 0.34 11.49 -2.67
N ALA A 113 0.24 10.60 -3.65
CA ALA A 113 -1.00 10.12 -4.22
C ALA A 113 -0.75 8.87 -5.07
N GLY A 114 -1.83 8.22 -5.47
CA GLY A 114 -1.84 7.16 -6.47
C GLY A 114 -2.83 7.49 -7.60
N ILE A 115 -2.51 7.08 -8.82
CA ILE A 115 -3.44 7.07 -9.94
C ILE A 115 -3.57 5.62 -10.40
N SER A 116 -4.80 5.14 -10.55
CA SER A 116 -5.04 3.79 -11.04
C SER A 116 -6.06 3.77 -12.18
N SER A 117 -5.73 3.01 -13.23
CA SER A 117 -6.64 2.66 -14.30
C SER A 117 -7.40 1.35 -14.05
N ASN A 118 -7.20 0.72 -12.90
CA ASN A 118 -7.74 -0.60 -12.62
C ASN A 118 -9.16 -0.48 -12.03
N TYR A 119 -10.09 -1.30 -12.52
CA TYR A 119 -11.47 -1.31 -12.01
C TYR A 119 -11.61 -2.04 -10.67
N ASP A 120 -10.71 -2.96 -10.34
CA ASP A 120 -10.77 -3.72 -9.09
C ASP A 120 -10.56 -2.83 -7.85
N THR A 121 -10.73 -3.40 -6.67
CA THR A 121 -10.53 -2.69 -5.39
C THR A 121 -9.41 -3.32 -4.57
N LEU A 122 -8.37 -3.88 -5.21
CA LEU A 122 -7.37 -4.70 -4.51
C LEU A 122 -6.43 -3.88 -3.63
N ILE A 123 -6.14 -2.62 -4.00
CA ILE A 123 -5.37 -1.70 -3.15
C ILE A 123 -6.21 -1.31 -1.93
N GLU A 124 -7.44 -0.89 -2.17
CA GLU A 124 -8.39 -0.46 -1.15
C GLU A 124 -8.68 -1.61 -0.16
N ARG A 125 -8.92 -2.82 -0.68
CA ARG A 125 -9.13 -4.01 0.15
C ARG A 125 -7.93 -4.31 1.03
N ARG A 126 -6.71 -4.17 0.51
CA ARG A 126 -5.52 -4.39 1.30
C ARG A 126 -5.35 -3.33 2.39
N ALA A 127 -5.72 -2.08 2.11
CA ALA A 127 -5.78 -1.04 3.14
C ALA A 127 -6.82 -1.35 4.23
N TRP A 128 -7.98 -1.91 3.87
CA TRP A 128 -8.99 -2.38 4.84
C TRP A 128 -8.48 -3.54 5.70
N ASP A 129 -7.75 -4.49 5.10
CA ASP A 129 -7.13 -5.60 5.84
C ASP A 129 -6.12 -5.08 6.89
N TYR A 130 -5.51 -3.91 6.64
CA TYR A 130 -4.67 -3.21 7.63
C TYR A 130 -5.44 -2.37 8.64
N GLY A 131 -6.77 -2.27 8.53
CA GLY A 131 -7.61 -1.46 9.41
C GLY A 131 -7.74 0.01 9.02
N ALA A 132 -7.29 0.40 7.81
CA ALA A 132 -7.48 1.77 7.33
C ALA A 132 -8.90 1.97 6.79
N ASP A 133 -9.52 3.10 7.12
CA ASP A 133 -10.72 3.59 6.42
C ASP A 133 -10.28 4.24 5.10
N PHE A 134 -10.12 3.41 4.08
CA PHE A 134 -9.53 3.80 2.79
C PHE A 134 -10.54 3.68 1.66
N ARG A 135 -10.61 4.68 0.78
CA ARG A 135 -11.38 4.59 -0.47
C ARG A 135 -10.60 5.19 -1.63
N GLY A 136 -10.83 4.64 -2.83
CA GLY A 136 -10.38 5.25 -4.07
C GLY A 136 -11.32 6.40 -4.47
N SER A 137 -10.74 7.54 -4.84
CA SER A 137 -11.43 8.74 -5.28
C SER A 137 -11.82 8.62 -6.75
N LEU A 138 -13.07 8.90 -7.11
CA LEU A 138 -13.55 8.79 -8.50
C LEU A 138 -13.16 10.02 -9.34
N ASP A 139 -12.94 11.17 -8.70
CA ASP A 139 -12.55 12.41 -9.36
C ASP A 139 -11.62 13.28 -8.51
N GLY A 140 -11.23 14.43 -9.07
CA GLY A 140 -10.36 15.39 -8.42
C GLY A 140 -10.93 16.08 -7.17
N ASP A 141 -12.25 16.20 -7.06
CA ASP A 141 -12.90 16.82 -5.90
C ASP A 141 -12.86 15.84 -4.72
N GLU A 142 -13.19 14.57 -4.97
CA GLU A 142 -13.05 13.50 -3.99
C GLU A 142 -11.58 13.33 -3.56
N ALA A 143 -10.63 13.37 -4.50
CA ALA A 143 -9.20 13.26 -4.20
C ALA A 143 -8.71 14.42 -3.31
N THR A 144 -9.25 15.63 -3.50
CA THR A 144 -8.99 16.77 -2.63
C THR A 144 -9.52 16.53 -1.22
N ALA A 145 -10.76 16.04 -1.09
CA ALA A 145 -11.35 15.74 0.20
C ALA A 145 -10.58 14.63 0.96
N ASP A 146 -10.22 13.57 0.26
CA ASP A 146 -9.52 12.42 0.85
C ASP A 146 -8.10 12.77 1.33
N SER A 147 -7.44 13.76 0.70
CA SER A 147 -6.09 14.23 1.03
C SER A 147 -5.91 14.71 2.49
N VAL A 148 -7.00 15.07 3.15
CA VAL A 148 -7.02 15.47 4.56
C VAL A 148 -6.63 14.30 5.46
N HIS A 149 -7.11 13.10 5.14
CA HIS A 149 -6.97 11.92 5.99
C HIS A 149 -5.87 10.97 5.49
N GLN A 150 -5.71 10.82 4.18
CA GLN A 150 -4.77 9.88 3.56
C GLN A 150 -4.25 10.40 2.22
N ALA A 151 -3.21 9.77 1.65
CA ALA A 151 -2.86 10.07 0.27
C ALA A 151 -3.98 9.55 -0.67
N PRO A 152 -4.52 10.39 -1.57
CA PRO A 152 -5.65 9.98 -2.42
C PRO A 152 -5.23 8.95 -3.47
N LEU A 153 -6.13 8.00 -3.76
CA LEU A 153 -6.00 7.06 -4.88
C LEU A 153 -7.05 7.41 -5.94
N LEU A 154 -6.65 8.12 -6.98
CA LEU A 154 -7.54 8.51 -8.07
C LEU A 154 -7.82 7.33 -9.01
N LYS A 155 -9.06 6.85 -9.02
CA LYS A 155 -9.58 5.75 -9.86
C LYS A 155 -10.08 6.30 -11.18
N PHE A 156 -9.15 6.66 -12.05
CA PHE A 156 -9.43 7.45 -13.25
C PHE A 156 -10.40 6.77 -14.24
N HIS A 157 -10.37 5.43 -14.31
CA HIS A 157 -11.25 4.60 -15.15
C HIS A 157 -12.61 4.27 -14.51
N GLY A 158 -12.85 4.72 -13.29
CA GLY A 158 -13.93 4.26 -12.44
C GLY A 158 -13.56 2.99 -11.66
N CYS A 159 -14.55 2.45 -10.96
CA CYS A 159 -14.42 1.41 -9.96
C CYS A 159 -15.58 0.40 -10.07
N SER A 160 -15.23 -0.87 -10.13
CA SER A 160 -16.17 -2.01 -10.21
C SER A 160 -17.12 -2.11 -9.01
N HIS A 161 -16.80 -1.44 -7.90
CA HIS A 161 -17.59 -1.43 -6.68
C HIS A 161 -18.38 -0.14 -6.47
N ARG A 162 -17.79 1.04 -6.73
CA ARG A 162 -18.42 2.34 -6.43
C ARG A 162 -19.30 2.88 -7.55
N ASP A 163 -18.89 2.70 -8.81
CA ASP A 163 -19.50 3.36 -9.97
C ASP A 163 -19.41 2.47 -11.22
N ARG A 164 -19.68 1.17 -11.05
CA ARG A 164 -19.62 0.17 -12.13
C ARG A 164 -20.27 0.62 -13.44
N PRO A 165 -21.50 1.17 -13.45
CA PRO A 165 -22.14 1.57 -14.71
C PRO A 165 -21.45 2.73 -15.43
N ALA A 166 -20.65 3.53 -14.71
CA ALA A 166 -19.92 4.69 -15.23
C ALA A 166 -18.41 4.41 -15.39
N THR A 167 -18.01 3.13 -15.43
CA THR A 167 -16.66 2.73 -15.82
C THR A 167 -16.41 3.04 -17.31
N VAL A 168 -15.19 3.44 -17.65
CA VAL A 168 -14.84 3.84 -19.03
C VAL A 168 -14.27 2.66 -19.79
N TRP A 169 -14.91 2.29 -20.89
CA TRP A 169 -14.56 1.15 -21.77
C TRP A 169 -14.44 1.54 -23.23
N ALA A 170 -14.92 2.71 -23.65
CA ALA A 170 -14.92 3.13 -25.05
C ALA A 170 -14.60 4.63 -25.19
N PRO A 171 -13.82 5.06 -26.19
CA PRO A 171 -13.55 6.46 -26.50
C PRO A 171 -14.81 7.34 -26.58
N SER A 172 -15.90 6.85 -27.17
CA SER A 172 -17.16 7.60 -27.31
C SER A 172 -17.79 7.96 -25.95
N GLN A 173 -17.45 7.25 -24.87
CA GLN A 173 -17.90 7.61 -23.52
C GLN A 173 -17.23 8.89 -23.00
N LEU A 174 -16.11 9.31 -23.58
CA LEU A 174 -15.41 10.53 -23.17
C LEU A 174 -16.22 11.80 -23.46
N ASP A 175 -17.21 11.72 -24.35
CA ASP A 175 -18.15 12.81 -24.65
C ASP A 175 -19.40 12.80 -23.75
N GLU A 176 -19.61 11.74 -22.96
CA GLU A 176 -20.73 11.69 -22.01
C GLU A 176 -20.52 12.69 -20.87
N LEU A 177 -21.56 13.46 -20.53
CA LEU A 177 -21.47 14.57 -19.55
C LEU A 177 -20.90 14.14 -18.19
N THR A 178 -21.28 12.96 -17.70
CA THR A 178 -20.80 12.44 -16.41
C THR A 178 -19.32 12.10 -16.45
N ILE A 179 -18.89 11.39 -17.51
CA ILE A 179 -17.51 10.89 -17.64
C ILE A 179 -16.56 12.04 -18.00
N SER A 180 -16.94 12.88 -18.97
CA SER A 180 -16.20 14.10 -19.35
C SER A 180 -15.99 15.02 -18.15
N GLY A 181 -17.05 15.28 -17.36
CA GLY A 181 -16.97 16.10 -16.15
C GLY A 181 -16.04 15.51 -15.10
N ARG A 182 -16.10 14.18 -14.86
CA ARG A 182 -15.19 13.46 -13.96
C ARG A 182 -13.74 13.60 -14.41
N ILE A 183 -13.47 13.34 -15.69
CA ILE A 183 -12.13 13.44 -16.28
C ILE A 183 -11.58 14.88 -16.19
N ALA A 184 -12.42 15.88 -16.46
CA ALA A 184 -12.02 17.28 -16.36
C ALA A 184 -11.57 17.67 -14.94
N ARG A 185 -12.35 17.28 -13.92
CA ARG A 185 -11.99 17.52 -12.51
C ARG A 185 -10.71 16.78 -12.12
N SER A 186 -10.56 15.54 -12.56
CA SER A 186 -9.35 14.75 -12.37
C SER A 186 -8.12 15.43 -13.00
N LYS A 187 -8.22 15.92 -14.25
CA LYS A 187 -7.13 16.66 -14.92
C LYS A 187 -6.71 17.91 -14.16
N ILE A 188 -7.68 18.70 -13.68
CA ILE A 188 -7.43 19.90 -12.87
C ILE A 188 -6.68 19.53 -11.59
N TRP A 189 -7.15 18.52 -10.87
CA TRP A 189 -6.53 18.05 -9.65
C TRP A 189 -5.10 17.52 -9.90
N MET A 190 -4.91 16.75 -10.97
CA MET A 190 -3.59 16.23 -11.36
C MET A 190 -2.62 17.37 -11.65
N ALA A 191 -3.01 18.36 -12.44
CA ALA A 191 -2.17 19.51 -12.75
C ALA A 191 -1.78 20.31 -11.49
N ALA A 192 -2.68 20.42 -10.51
CA ALA A 192 -2.44 21.16 -9.28
C ALA A 192 -1.54 20.41 -8.28
N ASN A 193 -1.69 19.09 -8.15
CA ASN A 193 -1.08 18.31 -7.08
C ASN A 193 0.17 17.54 -7.48
N LEU A 194 0.37 17.32 -8.78
CA LEU A 194 1.40 16.41 -9.28
C LEU A 194 2.63 17.11 -9.85
N ARG A 195 2.68 18.44 -9.85
CA ARG A 195 3.81 19.20 -10.39
C ARG A 195 5.12 18.88 -9.65
N GLN A 196 6.21 18.69 -10.41
CA GLN A 196 7.57 18.39 -9.92
C GLN A 196 7.65 17.17 -8.99
N LYS A 197 6.80 16.18 -9.22
CA LYS A 197 6.84 14.88 -8.54
C LYS A 197 7.77 13.90 -9.25
N ASP A 198 8.18 12.87 -8.53
CA ASP A 198 8.88 11.72 -9.08
C ASP A 198 7.84 10.63 -9.40
N LEU A 199 7.81 10.14 -10.63
CA LEU A 199 6.81 9.16 -11.07
C LEU A 199 7.32 7.73 -10.91
N LEU A 200 6.55 6.90 -10.22
CA LEU A 200 6.71 5.46 -10.18
C LEU A 200 5.54 4.80 -10.93
N VAL A 201 5.84 4.29 -12.11
CA VAL A 201 4.85 3.77 -13.05
C VAL A 201 4.92 2.24 -13.02
N VAL A 202 3.82 1.57 -12.68
CA VAL A 202 3.82 0.12 -12.38
C VAL A 202 2.80 -0.61 -13.24
N GLY A 203 3.29 -1.52 -14.10
CA GLY A 203 2.45 -2.28 -15.03
C GLY A 203 1.58 -1.37 -15.89
N PHE A 204 2.06 -0.14 -16.13
CA PHE A 204 1.32 0.93 -16.75
C PHE A 204 2.03 1.36 -18.04
N TRP A 205 1.44 0.84 -19.11
CA TRP A 205 1.54 1.28 -20.48
C TRP A 205 0.31 0.67 -21.14
N SER A 206 -0.83 1.36 -21.05
CA SER A 206 -2.15 0.75 -21.21
C SER A 206 -2.36 0.17 -22.61
N ASP A 207 -3.13 -0.92 -22.74
CA ASP A 207 -3.66 -1.38 -24.04
C ASP A 207 -4.74 -0.43 -24.59
N TRP A 208 -5.15 0.56 -23.79
CA TRP A 208 -6.17 1.55 -24.12
C TRP A 208 -5.51 2.84 -24.61
N GLU A 209 -5.58 3.11 -25.91
CA GLU A 209 -4.92 4.26 -26.54
C GLU A 209 -5.49 5.58 -25.98
N TYR A 210 -6.80 5.67 -25.81
CA TYR A 210 -7.44 6.88 -25.28
C TYR A 210 -6.97 7.20 -23.85
N LEU A 211 -6.75 6.17 -23.02
CA LEU A 211 -6.30 6.40 -21.65
C LEU A 211 -4.88 6.94 -21.61
N ASN A 212 -4.01 6.38 -22.45
CA ASN A 212 -2.63 6.86 -22.58
C ASN A 212 -2.61 8.34 -23.01
N ALA A 213 -3.50 8.74 -23.93
CA ALA A 213 -3.64 10.13 -24.33
C ALA A 213 -4.15 11.01 -23.18
N VAL A 214 -5.19 10.58 -22.47
CA VAL A 214 -5.80 11.36 -21.39
C VAL A 214 -4.84 11.53 -20.20
N ILE A 215 -4.11 10.48 -19.81
CA ILE A 215 -3.09 10.55 -18.76
C ILE A 215 -1.88 11.35 -19.26
N GLY A 216 -1.45 11.16 -20.51
CA GLY A 216 -0.39 11.94 -21.14
C GLY A 216 -0.67 13.44 -21.05
N GLU A 217 -1.85 13.87 -21.49
CA GLU A 217 -2.32 15.26 -21.38
C GLU A 217 -2.32 15.78 -19.94
N ALA A 218 -2.78 14.96 -18.99
CA ALA A 218 -2.82 15.35 -17.58
C ALA A 218 -1.41 15.47 -16.98
N LEU A 219 -0.44 14.71 -17.50
CA LEU A 219 0.95 14.68 -17.04
C LEU A 219 1.88 15.64 -17.80
N ILE A 220 1.48 16.22 -18.94
CA ILE A 220 2.30 17.19 -19.68
C ILE A 220 2.80 18.33 -18.78
N ASN A 221 1.94 18.83 -17.89
CA ASN A 221 2.26 19.94 -17.00
C ASN A 221 2.92 19.50 -15.68
N VAL A 222 3.08 18.19 -15.46
CA VAL A 222 3.68 17.66 -14.23
C VAL A 222 5.17 17.94 -14.19
N GLN A 223 5.88 17.93 -15.33
CA GLN A 223 7.33 18.16 -15.39
C GLN A 223 8.08 17.31 -14.34
N PRO A 224 8.01 15.96 -14.46
CA PRO A 224 8.56 15.09 -13.45
C PRO A 224 10.08 15.25 -13.34
N LEU A 225 10.63 15.06 -12.14
CA LEU A 225 12.08 15.11 -11.93
C LEU A 225 12.75 13.77 -12.24
N SER A 226 12.02 12.68 -11.97
CA SER A 226 12.41 11.33 -12.36
C SER A 226 11.19 10.49 -12.72
N VAL A 227 11.39 9.52 -13.59
CA VAL A 227 10.39 8.53 -13.99
C VAL A 227 11.02 7.14 -13.87
N THR A 228 10.42 6.29 -13.04
CA THR A 228 10.79 4.88 -12.89
C THR A 228 9.65 4.01 -13.36
N VAL A 229 9.89 3.21 -14.38
CA VAL A 229 8.90 2.26 -14.88
C VAL A 229 9.24 0.86 -14.39
N ILE A 230 8.25 0.17 -13.84
CA ILE A 230 8.30 -1.25 -13.48
C ILE A 230 7.35 -2.00 -14.40
N ASP A 231 7.89 -2.73 -15.38
CA ASP A 231 7.10 -3.51 -16.33
C ASP A 231 7.88 -4.74 -16.82
N LEU A 232 7.18 -5.81 -17.19
CA LEU A 232 7.81 -7.02 -17.73
C LEU A 232 8.17 -6.88 -19.22
N SER A 233 7.50 -5.98 -19.93
CA SER A 233 7.70 -5.75 -21.35
C SER A 233 9.10 -5.19 -21.65
N PRO A 234 9.69 -5.54 -22.80
CA PRO A 234 10.90 -4.89 -23.28
C PRO A 234 10.73 -3.38 -23.47
N THR A 235 11.78 -2.60 -23.21
CA THR A 235 11.77 -1.12 -23.30
C THR A 235 11.24 -0.58 -24.63
N ASN A 236 11.60 -1.21 -25.76
CA ASN A 236 11.13 -0.80 -27.08
C ASN A 236 9.62 -1.03 -27.29
N ALA A 237 9.05 -2.06 -26.66
CA ALA A 237 7.61 -2.29 -26.71
C ALA A 237 6.85 -1.22 -25.91
N LEU A 238 7.43 -0.77 -24.80
CA LEU A 238 6.88 0.30 -23.98
C LEU A 238 6.83 1.64 -24.74
N GLU A 239 7.94 2.04 -25.38
CA GLU A 239 7.98 3.23 -26.24
C GLU A 239 6.89 3.24 -27.31
N GLN A 240 6.71 2.11 -28.01
CA GLN A 240 5.69 1.96 -29.04
C GLN A 240 4.26 2.06 -28.48
N LYS A 241 4.05 1.62 -27.24
CA LYS A 241 2.72 1.48 -26.64
C LYS A 241 2.13 2.80 -26.13
N ALA A 242 2.94 3.72 -25.64
CA ALA A 242 2.50 5.10 -25.39
C ALA A 242 3.65 6.10 -25.63
N PRO A 243 3.78 6.59 -26.86
CA PRO A 243 4.83 7.53 -27.24
C PRO A 243 4.82 8.83 -26.42
N GLN A 244 3.64 9.37 -26.10
CA GLN A 244 3.54 10.61 -25.32
C GLN A 244 4.08 10.47 -23.89
N LEU A 245 3.80 9.35 -23.23
CA LEU A 245 4.35 9.08 -21.90
C LEU A 245 5.86 8.82 -21.97
N TRP A 246 6.32 8.19 -23.06
CA TRP A 246 7.74 8.00 -23.33
C TRP A 246 8.49 9.33 -23.48
N GLU A 247 7.92 10.28 -24.22
CA GLU A 247 8.44 11.65 -24.38
C GLU A 247 8.55 12.38 -23.03
N ILE A 248 7.52 12.28 -22.17
CA ILE A 248 7.56 12.86 -20.81
C ILE A 248 8.68 12.23 -19.98
N ALA A 249 8.84 10.92 -20.06
CA ALA A 249 9.85 10.18 -19.32
C ALA A 249 11.28 10.49 -19.76
N HIS A 250 11.48 10.89 -21.02
CA HIS A 250 12.78 11.21 -21.63
C HIS A 250 12.97 12.71 -21.87
N ALA A 251 12.12 13.57 -21.30
CA ALA A 251 12.26 15.00 -21.42
C ALA A 251 13.59 15.50 -20.80
N GLN A 252 14.03 16.69 -21.21
CA GLN A 252 15.27 17.27 -20.70
C GLN A 252 15.24 17.42 -19.17
N ASN A 253 16.30 16.97 -18.51
CA ASN A 253 16.45 16.96 -17.04
C ASN A 253 15.57 15.95 -16.29
N VAL A 254 14.92 15.02 -16.98
CA VAL A 254 14.22 13.88 -16.36
C VAL A 254 15.18 12.70 -16.25
N THR A 255 15.30 12.13 -15.05
CA THR A 255 16.03 10.86 -14.87
C THR A 255 15.08 9.70 -15.13
N PHE A 256 15.33 8.93 -16.19
CA PHE A 256 14.57 7.74 -16.54
C PHE A 256 15.24 6.46 -16.05
N GLU A 257 14.45 5.53 -15.52
CA GLU A 257 14.88 4.17 -15.19
C GLU A 257 13.78 3.18 -15.59
N HIS A 258 14.17 2.07 -16.22
CA HIS A 258 13.27 0.95 -16.49
C HIS A 258 13.72 -0.30 -15.72
N VAL A 259 12.87 -0.75 -14.80
CA VAL A 259 13.02 -1.97 -14.02
C VAL A 259 12.19 -3.07 -14.67
N LYS A 260 12.86 -4.01 -15.33
CA LYS A 260 12.19 -5.13 -16.00
C LYS A 260 11.79 -6.23 -15.01
N GLU A 261 10.74 -6.00 -14.24
CA GLU A 261 10.26 -6.89 -13.18
C GLU A 261 8.73 -6.74 -13.02
N SER A 262 8.08 -7.72 -12.38
CA SER A 262 6.69 -7.61 -11.97
C SER A 262 6.50 -6.53 -10.90
N GLY A 263 5.36 -5.85 -10.95
CA GLY A 263 4.98 -4.87 -9.92
C GLY A 263 4.92 -5.47 -8.52
N ALA A 264 4.54 -6.74 -8.39
CA ALA A 264 4.48 -7.43 -7.10
C ALA A 264 5.85 -7.60 -6.45
N VAL A 265 6.87 -8.01 -7.21
CA VAL A 265 8.22 -8.22 -6.68
C VAL A 265 8.91 -6.89 -6.41
N ALA A 266 8.95 -6.01 -7.40
CA ALA A 266 9.67 -4.74 -7.25
C ALA A 266 9.06 -3.84 -6.16
N LEU A 267 7.73 -3.69 -6.10
CA LEU A 267 7.13 -2.86 -5.05
C LEU A 267 7.31 -3.47 -3.65
N ASP A 268 7.34 -4.80 -3.54
CA ASP A 268 7.61 -5.46 -2.26
C ASP A 268 9.04 -5.21 -1.78
N GLU A 269 10.03 -5.27 -2.68
CA GLU A 269 11.41 -4.88 -2.36
C GLU A 269 11.51 -3.42 -1.86
N LEU A 270 10.79 -2.48 -2.48
CA LEU A 270 10.75 -1.10 -2.04
C LEU A 270 10.08 -0.94 -0.68
N ARG A 271 8.98 -1.67 -0.44
CA ARG A 271 8.24 -1.66 0.83
C ARG A 271 9.06 -2.27 1.96
N HIS A 272 9.77 -3.35 1.69
CA HIS A 272 10.73 -3.95 2.60
C HIS A 272 11.81 -2.93 2.97
N ALA A 273 12.44 -2.28 1.97
CA ALA A 273 13.45 -1.26 2.22
C ALA A 273 12.92 -0.05 3.02
N PHE A 274 11.69 0.39 2.72
CA PHE A 274 11.00 1.44 3.46
C PHE A 274 10.81 1.07 4.94
N SER A 275 10.27 -0.11 5.21
CA SER A 275 9.99 -0.59 6.56
C SER A 275 11.28 -0.81 7.36
N SER A 276 12.29 -1.42 6.75
CA SER A 276 13.60 -1.64 7.37
C SER A 276 14.30 -0.32 7.70
N ASN A 277 14.20 0.69 6.84
CA ASN A 277 14.77 2.01 7.11
C ASN A 277 14.02 2.74 8.24
N TYR A 278 12.71 2.58 8.33
CA TYR A 278 11.92 3.11 9.45
C TYR A 278 12.37 2.49 10.78
N LEU A 279 12.49 1.16 10.85
CA LEU A 279 12.90 0.45 12.06
C LEU A 279 14.36 0.72 12.43
N ARG A 280 15.25 0.91 11.44
CA ARG A 280 16.62 1.36 11.68
C ARG A 280 16.65 2.75 12.34
N GLN A 281 15.78 3.68 11.92
CA GLN A 281 15.66 4.99 12.58
C GLN A 281 15.22 4.86 14.04
N VAL A 282 14.33 3.91 14.36
CA VAL A 282 13.96 3.62 15.75
C VAL A 282 15.17 3.18 16.56
N LEU A 283 15.93 2.20 16.07
CA LEU A 283 17.12 1.68 16.75
C LEU A 283 18.20 2.76 16.94
N ASP A 284 18.50 3.51 15.88
CA ASP A 284 19.53 4.55 15.90
C ASP A 284 19.16 5.71 16.84
N ALA A 285 17.88 6.08 16.95
CA ALA A 285 17.42 7.11 17.88
C ALA A 285 17.72 6.79 19.36
N GLY A 286 17.75 5.50 19.73
CA GLY A 286 18.06 5.07 21.09
C GLY A 286 19.56 4.98 21.40
N ARG A 287 20.42 5.04 20.38
CA ARG A 287 21.85 4.73 20.49
C ARG A 287 22.58 5.59 21.50
N ALA A 288 22.41 6.91 21.42
CA ALA A 288 23.12 7.83 22.31
C ALA A 288 22.74 7.61 23.78
N VAL A 289 21.46 7.38 24.05
CA VAL A 289 20.95 7.09 25.40
C VAL A 289 21.47 5.75 25.90
N PHE A 290 21.50 4.73 25.03
CA PHE A 290 22.05 3.41 25.34
C PHE A 290 23.53 3.49 25.75
N GLU A 291 24.36 4.11 24.91
CA GLU A 291 25.81 4.20 25.16
C GLU A 291 26.11 5.01 26.43
N HIS A 292 25.35 6.08 26.66
CA HIS A 292 25.49 6.90 27.88
C HIS A 292 25.08 6.14 29.15
N THR A 293 23.99 5.38 29.10
CA THR A 293 23.41 4.73 30.29
C THR A 293 24.15 3.45 30.68
N THR A 294 24.61 2.68 29.69
CA THR A 294 25.27 1.38 29.93
C THR A 294 26.78 1.49 30.00
N GLY A 295 27.37 2.57 29.46
CA GLY A 295 28.82 2.71 29.28
C GLY A 295 29.40 1.78 28.21
N VAL A 296 28.55 1.06 27.47
CA VAL A 296 28.95 0.13 26.39
C VAL A 296 28.71 0.80 25.05
N GLN A 297 29.71 0.75 24.16
CA GLN A 297 29.53 1.22 22.78
C GLN A 297 28.52 0.32 22.05
N CYS A 298 27.59 0.92 21.32
CA CYS A 298 26.62 0.16 20.54
C CYS A 298 27.33 -0.58 19.41
N ASP A 299 27.17 -1.91 19.35
CA ASP A 299 27.60 -2.69 18.20
C ASP A 299 26.82 -2.20 16.96
N PRO A 300 27.49 -1.81 15.86
CA PRO A 300 26.82 -1.42 14.62
C PRO A 300 25.83 -2.49 14.11
N ALA A 301 26.09 -3.78 14.32
CA ALA A 301 25.20 -4.87 13.94
C ALA A 301 23.86 -4.84 14.70
N TRP A 302 23.79 -4.18 15.86
CA TRP A 302 22.54 -4.02 16.59
C TRP A 302 21.58 -3.01 15.95
N LEU A 303 22.06 -2.18 15.01
CA LEU A 303 21.22 -1.26 14.25
C LEU A 303 20.59 -1.92 13.02
N ASP A 304 21.00 -3.15 12.70
CA ASP A 304 20.41 -3.90 11.60
C ASP A 304 19.13 -4.63 12.06
N VAL A 305 18.10 -4.51 11.25
CA VAL A 305 16.84 -5.23 11.42
C VAL A 305 17.04 -6.65 10.89
N GLY A 306 16.48 -7.66 11.58
CA GLY A 306 16.51 -9.04 11.11
C GLY A 306 15.94 -9.18 9.69
N ASN A 307 16.35 -10.26 9.01
CA ASN A 307 15.88 -10.58 7.67
C ASN A 307 14.45 -11.14 7.71
N PHE A 308 13.48 -10.25 7.77
CA PHE A 308 12.04 -10.55 7.82
C PHE A 308 11.36 -10.19 6.50
N ASP A 309 10.19 -10.77 6.25
CA ASP A 309 9.39 -10.35 5.10
C ASP A 309 8.70 -9.00 5.34
N SER A 310 8.10 -8.43 4.29
CA SER A 310 7.44 -7.12 4.35
C SER A 310 6.25 -7.06 5.31
N GLU A 311 5.58 -8.18 5.59
CA GLU A 311 4.42 -8.21 6.50
C GLU A 311 4.88 -8.21 7.96
N ASP A 312 5.90 -9.00 8.27
CA ASP A 312 6.56 -8.98 9.58
C ASP A 312 7.11 -7.58 9.89
N LEU A 313 7.81 -6.96 8.93
CA LEU A 313 8.34 -5.59 9.08
C LEU A 313 7.21 -4.55 9.25
N TYR A 314 6.07 -4.75 8.58
CA TYR A 314 4.88 -3.91 8.77
C TYR A 314 4.29 -4.09 10.18
N GLY A 315 4.25 -5.32 10.69
CA GLY A 315 3.88 -5.64 12.07
C GLY A 315 4.75 -4.90 13.08
N LEU A 316 6.08 -5.00 12.93
CA LEU A 316 7.03 -4.27 13.78
C LEU A 316 6.87 -2.75 13.69
N ARG A 317 6.47 -2.20 12.53
CA ARG A 317 6.15 -0.77 12.41
C ARG A 317 4.90 -0.38 13.21
N ARG A 318 3.85 -1.21 13.20
CA ARG A 318 2.66 -0.97 14.04
C ARG A 318 3.02 -0.95 15.52
N ASP A 319 3.85 -1.90 15.94
CA ASP A 319 4.36 -1.95 17.31
C ASP A 319 5.18 -0.70 17.66
N ALA A 320 6.03 -0.24 16.75
CA ALA A 320 6.80 1.01 16.90
C ALA A 320 5.93 2.29 16.88
N GLU A 321 4.72 2.23 16.33
CA GLU A 321 3.71 3.28 16.41
C GLU A 321 2.77 3.13 17.62
N GLY A 322 2.83 2.00 18.34
CA GLY A 322 1.96 1.73 19.47
C GLY A 322 0.52 1.42 19.09
N VAL A 323 0.28 0.93 17.87
CA VAL A 323 -1.05 0.60 17.34
C VAL A 323 -1.24 -0.91 17.22
N SER A 324 -2.48 -1.38 17.43
CA SER A 324 -2.79 -2.81 17.47
C SER A 324 -2.87 -3.44 16.08
N ALA A 325 -3.04 -4.76 16.03
CA ALA A 325 -3.21 -5.48 14.76
C ALA A 325 -4.45 -5.04 13.95
N THR A 326 -5.41 -4.31 14.54
CA THR A 326 -6.62 -3.81 13.89
C THR A 326 -6.50 -2.37 13.38
N GLU A 327 -5.36 -1.72 13.63
CA GLU A 327 -5.09 -0.35 13.22
C GLU A 327 -3.86 -0.33 12.29
N PRO A 328 -3.83 0.56 11.28
CA PRO A 328 -2.72 0.59 10.34
C PRO A 328 -1.56 1.41 10.88
N ALA A 329 -0.34 1.09 10.43
CA ALA A 329 0.81 1.97 10.57
C ALA A 329 0.61 3.19 9.63
N LYS A 330 0.69 4.40 10.16
CA LYS A 330 0.37 5.65 9.45
C LYS A 330 1.54 6.61 9.34
N LEU A 331 2.64 6.36 10.04
CA LEU A 331 3.73 7.31 10.10
C LEU A 331 4.77 7.05 9.02
N LEU A 332 5.16 8.11 8.31
CA LEU A 332 6.31 8.08 7.41
C LEU A 332 7.64 7.94 8.18
N ARG A 333 7.68 8.47 9.41
CA ARG A 333 8.85 8.48 10.30
C ARG A 333 8.42 8.19 11.72
N PRO A 334 9.24 7.49 12.52
CA PRO A 334 8.85 7.11 13.86
C PRO A 334 8.64 8.33 14.77
N ALA A 335 7.58 8.28 15.58
CA ALA A 335 7.29 9.28 16.60
C ALA A 335 7.79 8.81 17.97
N ASN A 336 8.45 9.71 18.72
CA ASN A 336 9.05 9.44 20.03
C ASN A 336 9.93 8.17 20.08
N PRO A 337 10.86 7.95 19.13
CA PRO A 337 11.58 6.67 19.00
C PRO A 337 12.64 6.41 20.07
N GLU A 338 13.12 7.42 20.80
CA GLU A 338 14.33 7.33 21.63
C GLU A 338 14.25 6.25 22.71
N ALA A 339 13.19 6.27 23.52
CA ALA A 339 12.99 5.29 24.60
C ALA A 339 12.81 3.88 24.03
N LEU A 340 12.06 3.76 22.94
CA LEU A 340 11.80 2.50 22.24
C LEU A 340 13.10 1.89 21.70
N GLY A 341 13.89 2.68 20.97
CA GLY A 341 15.20 2.31 20.45
C GLY A 341 16.15 1.89 21.57
N PHE A 342 16.20 2.65 22.66
CA PHE A 342 17.02 2.35 23.83
C PHE A 342 16.71 0.96 24.40
N PHE A 343 15.42 0.63 24.58
CA PHE A 343 15.02 -0.67 25.12
C PHE A 343 15.32 -1.83 24.16
N HIS A 344 15.13 -1.63 22.85
CA HIS A 344 15.55 -2.62 21.85
C HIS A 344 17.06 -2.91 21.91
N LEU A 345 17.89 -1.88 22.13
CA LEU A 345 19.34 -2.06 22.26
C LEU A 345 19.72 -2.79 23.56
N LEU A 346 19.02 -2.55 24.68
CA LEU A 346 19.20 -3.33 25.91
C LEU A 346 18.92 -4.82 25.69
N LEU A 347 17.83 -5.16 25.00
CA LEU A 347 17.50 -6.55 24.68
C LEU A 347 18.61 -7.21 23.83
N ARG A 348 19.10 -6.52 22.81
CA ARG A 348 20.19 -7.01 21.94
C ARG A 348 21.50 -7.19 22.71
N GLN A 349 21.82 -6.26 23.61
CA GLN A 349 22.97 -6.40 24.51
C GLN A 349 22.86 -7.63 25.42
N ALA A 350 21.65 -7.91 25.92
CA ALA A 350 21.37 -9.08 26.75
C ALA A 350 21.36 -10.41 25.98
N GLY A 351 21.61 -10.39 24.66
CA GLY A 351 21.62 -11.57 23.81
C GLY A 351 20.24 -12.02 23.34
N ALA A 352 19.22 -11.15 23.40
CA ALA A 352 17.91 -11.46 22.87
C ALA A 352 17.96 -11.60 21.34
N VAL A 353 17.28 -12.62 20.83
CA VAL A 353 17.21 -12.91 19.39
C VAL A 353 15.94 -12.30 18.82
N GLN A 354 16.07 -11.44 17.80
CA GLN A 354 14.90 -10.84 17.16
C GLN A 354 14.06 -11.89 16.42
N ARG A 355 12.74 -11.81 16.58
CA ARG A 355 11.71 -12.61 15.91
C ARG A 355 10.73 -11.68 15.17
N ALA A 356 9.84 -12.25 14.35
CA ALA A 356 8.84 -11.50 13.57
C ALA A 356 7.90 -10.65 14.44
N ASP A 357 7.64 -11.09 15.66
CA ASP A 357 6.71 -10.51 16.63
C ASP A 357 7.41 -9.88 17.85
N GLY A 358 8.74 -9.72 17.80
CA GLY A 358 9.51 -9.12 18.89
C GLY A 358 10.86 -9.79 19.11
N TYR A 359 11.09 -10.32 20.31
CA TYR A 359 12.36 -10.90 20.74
C TYR A 359 12.14 -12.18 21.53
N GLU A 360 13.15 -13.04 21.53
CA GLU A 360 13.25 -14.19 22.42
C GLU A 360 14.47 -14.01 23.34
N LEU A 361 14.26 -14.12 24.65
CA LEU A 361 15.31 -14.05 25.66
C LEU A 361 15.03 -15.08 26.75
N ASN A 362 16.01 -15.94 27.05
CA ASN A 362 15.90 -16.98 28.08
C ASN A 362 14.66 -17.89 27.93
N GLY A 363 14.25 -18.18 26.69
CA GLY A 363 13.08 -19.01 26.39
C GLY A 363 11.73 -18.32 26.58
N ARG A 364 11.71 -17.00 26.84
CA ARG A 364 10.49 -16.18 26.87
C ARG A 364 10.40 -15.30 25.63
N SER A 365 9.20 -15.19 25.09
CA SER A 365 8.85 -14.28 24.00
C SER A 365 8.48 -12.90 24.54
N ILE A 366 9.03 -11.85 23.92
CA ILE A 366 8.92 -10.45 24.35
C ILE A 366 8.47 -9.60 23.16
N ARG A 367 7.27 -9.05 23.21
CA ARG A 367 6.79 -8.03 22.28
C ARG A 367 7.08 -6.65 22.83
N VAL A 368 7.59 -5.75 21.99
CA VAL A 368 7.99 -4.40 22.40
C VAL A 368 7.15 -3.40 21.64
N LEU A 369 6.40 -2.58 22.36
CA LEU A 369 5.47 -1.59 21.82
C LEU A 369 5.90 -0.19 22.21
N ASN A 370 5.62 0.77 21.34
CA ASN A 370 5.69 2.18 21.70
C ASN A 370 4.48 2.54 22.57
N GLY A 371 4.74 2.77 23.86
CA GLY A 371 3.74 3.22 24.83
C GLY A 371 3.75 4.73 25.07
N ALA A 372 4.56 5.50 24.33
CA ALA A 372 4.69 6.94 24.56
C ALA A 372 3.33 7.64 24.60
N GLN A 373 3.18 8.57 25.55
CA GLN A 373 1.96 9.35 25.77
C GLN A 373 0.72 8.52 26.16
N SER A 374 0.89 7.25 26.54
CA SER A 374 -0.21 6.37 26.96
C SER A 374 -0.07 5.92 28.42
N VAL A 375 -1.20 5.65 29.05
CA VAL A 375 -1.27 4.91 30.32
C VAL A 375 -1.27 3.42 30.01
N LEU A 376 -0.46 2.63 30.74
CA LEU A 376 -0.26 1.21 30.49
C LEU A 376 -1.57 0.42 30.39
N GLY A 377 -2.48 0.59 31.37
CA GLY A 377 -3.79 -0.08 31.36
C GLY A 377 -4.68 0.29 30.17
N THR A 378 -4.64 1.54 29.71
CA THR A 378 -5.40 1.97 28.52
C THR A 378 -4.84 1.35 27.25
N LEU A 379 -3.51 1.29 27.13
CA LEU A 379 -2.84 0.67 25.99
C LEU A 379 -3.15 -0.83 25.94
N ARG A 380 -3.02 -1.52 27.08
CA ARG A 380 -3.36 -2.94 27.23
C ARG A 380 -4.77 -3.26 26.71
N GLY A 381 -5.77 -2.43 27.01
CA GLY A 381 -7.14 -2.60 26.52
C GLY A 381 -7.31 -2.44 25.00
N LYS A 382 -6.40 -1.75 24.30
CA LYS A 382 -6.42 -1.62 22.82
C LYS A 382 -5.83 -2.85 22.11
N PHE A 383 -4.96 -3.59 22.79
CA PHE A 383 -4.25 -4.76 22.26
C PHE A 383 -4.94 -6.08 22.66
N VAL A 384 -6.26 -6.05 22.85
CA VAL A 384 -7.07 -7.26 22.96
C VAL A 384 -7.22 -7.87 21.57
N GLU A 385 -6.27 -8.71 21.19
CA GLU A 385 -6.21 -9.35 19.87
C GLU A 385 -7.00 -10.67 19.83
N PRO A 386 -7.47 -11.11 18.65
CA PRO A 386 -8.15 -12.40 18.52
C PRO A 386 -7.26 -13.57 18.98
N PRO A 387 -7.82 -14.68 19.50
CA PRO A 387 -7.05 -15.82 20.02
C PRO A 387 -6.09 -16.50 19.02
N ALA A 388 -6.20 -16.19 17.73
CA ALA A 388 -5.33 -16.71 16.67
C ALA A 388 -4.00 -15.94 16.54
N ALA A 389 -3.82 -14.80 17.22
CA ALA A 389 -2.56 -14.09 17.30
C ALA A 389 -1.57 -14.84 18.23
N MET A 390 -0.28 -14.90 17.85
CA MET A 390 0.75 -15.43 18.75
C MET A 390 0.76 -14.63 20.04
N GLN A 391 0.66 -15.34 21.16
CA GLN A 391 0.67 -14.74 22.48
C GLN A 391 2.12 -14.65 22.96
N SER A 392 2.62 -13.43 23.14
CA SER A 392 3.92 -13.21 23.77
C SER A 392 3.82 -13.42 25.29
N ASP A 393 4.85 -13.96 25.90
CA ASP A 393 4.91 -14.14 27.36
C ASP A 393 4.98 -12.78 28.08
N ILE A 394 5.68 -11.82 27.46
CA ILE A 394 5.88 -10.46 27.96
C ILE A 394 5.51 -9.46 26.85
N VAL A 395 4.80 -8.41 27.24
CA VAL A 395 4.59 -7.21 26.41
C VAL A 395 5.14 -6.00 27.13
N VAL A 396 6.07 -5.29 26.50
CA VAL A 396 6.70 -4.09 27.06
C VAL A 396 6.18 -2.85 26.34
N ALA A 397 5.45 -2.01 27.06
CA ALA A 397 4.96 -0.73 26.56
C ALA A 397 5.95 0.39 26.89
N VAL A 398 6.94 0.57 26.02
CA VAL A 398 8.05 1.49 26.25
C VAL A 398 7.59 2.94 26.19
N GLY A 399 7.80 3.69 27.27
CA GLY A 399 7.35 5.08 27.39
C GLY A 399 5.90 5.24 27.87
N ALA A 400 5.19 4.13 28.15
CA ALA A 400 3.93 4.20 28.87
C ALA A 400 4.15 4.54 30.35
N THR A 401 3.15 5.17 30.96
CA THR A 401 3.13 5.38 32.42
C THR A 401 2.27 4.32 33.08
N ASP A 402 2.83 3.56 34.01
CA ASP A 402 2.06 2.69 34.89
C ASP A 402 1.51 3.50 36.08
N LEU A 403 0.19 3.52 36.23
CA LEU A 403 -0.50 4.19 37.33
C LEU A 403 -0.98 3.20 38.40
N GLY A 404 -0.70 1.89 38.25
CA GLY A 404 -1.18 0.83 39.14
C GLY A 404 -2.70 0.65 39.09
N VAL A 405 -3.35 1.19 38.05
CA VAL A 405 -4.81 1.12 37.87
C VAL A 405 -5.11 0.03 36.84
N PRO A 406 -6.01 -0.93 37.14
CA PRO A 406 -6.39 -1.95 36.18
C PRO A 406 -7.06 -1.32 34.95
N ASP A 407 -6.88 -1.97 33.81
CA ASP A 407 -7.47 -1.63 32.51
C ASP A 407 -9.00 -1.62 32.52
N ASN A 408 -9.61 -2.44 33.40
CA ASN A 408 -11.03 -2.39 33.74
C ASN A 408 -11.30 -2.73 35.22
N VAL A 409 -12.34 -2.13 35.79
CA VAL A 409 -12.83 -2.43 37.16
C VAL A 409 -13.70 -3.71 37.19
N VAL A 410 -14.08 -4.23 36.02
CA VAL A 410 -14.87 -5.47 35.89
C VAL A 410 -13.92 -6.67 35.89
N ARG A 411 -14.19 -7.67 36.75
CA ARG A 411 -13.40 -8.90 36.87
C ARG A 411 -13.27 -9.63 35.52
N SER A 412 -12.05 -10.08 35.21
CA SER A 412 -11.80 -11.01 34.11
C SER A 412 -12.53 -12.33 34.32
N GLY A 413 -13.00 -12.93 33.21
CA GLY A 413 -13.71 -14.20 33.21
C GLY A 413 -12.79 -15.39 33.45
N ARG A 414 -13.34 -16.50 33.92
CA ARG A 414 -12.62 -17.79 34.00
C ARG A 414 -12.64 -18.49 32.65
N ALA A 415 -11.72 -19.43 32.44
CA ALA A 415 -11.72 -20.28 31.25
C ALA A 415 -13.08 -20.98 31.08
N GLY A 416 -13.78 -20.69 29.98
CA GLY A 416 -15.13 -21.17 29.68
C GLY A 416 -16.26 -20.15 29.87
N ASP A 417 -15.98 -18.95 30.38
CA ASP A 417 -16.96 -17.86 30.48
C ASP A 417 -17.18 -17.13 29.16
N VAL A 418 -18.40 -16.63 28.93
CA VAL A 418 -18.75 -15.68 27.85
C VAL A 418 -18.34 -14.26 28.27
N ILE A 419 -17.10 -14.09 28.71
CA ILE A 419 -16.52 -12.79 29.09
C ILE A 419 -15.35 -12.50 28.15
N ARG A 420 -15.14 -11.21 27.85
CA ARG A 420 -14.17 -10.67 26.89
C ARG A 420 -12.79 -11.32 27.08
N PRO A 421 -12.07 -11.69 26.00
CA PRO A 421 -10.71 -12.22 26.13
C PRO A 421 -9.81 -11.19 26.81
N ASP A 422 -8.98 -11.65 27.76
CA ASP A 422 -7.94 -10.84 28.36
C ASP A 422 -6.80 -10.64 27.35
N PRO A 423 -6.14 -9.47 27.35
CA PRO A 423 -4.94 -9.25 26.55
C PRO A 423 -3.84 -10.23 27.00
N ALA A 424 -3.22 -10.88 26.02
CA ALA A 424 -2.20 -11.89 26.25
C ALA A 424 -0.91 -11.30 26.84
N GLY A 425 -0.17 -12.15 27.55
CA GLY A 425 1.13 -11.83 28.14
C GLY A 425 1.06 -10.97 29.40
N GLU A 426 2.20 -10.89 30.08
CA GLU A 426 2.42 -9.96 31.20
C GLU A 426 2.85 -8.60 30.65
N TRP A 427 2.15 -7.53 31.07
CA TRP A 427 2.38 -6.18 30.57
C TRP A 427 3.23 -5.37 31.53
N TYR A 428 4.30 -4.77 31.02
CA TYR A 428 5.21 -3.94 31.79
C TYR A 428 5.46 -2.59 31.12
N ASP A 429 5.68 -1.56 31.94
CA ASP A 429 6.39 -0.37 31.50
C ASP A 429 7.91 -0.66 31.42
N LEU A 430 8.70 0.33 30.99
CA LEU A 430 10.15 0.13 30.83
C LEU A 430 10.85 -0.26 32.15
N PRO A 431 10.65 0.43 33.29
CA PRO A 431 11.26 0.03 34.57
C PRO A 431 10.87 -1.38 35.01
N GLY A 432 9.58 -1.76 34.90
CA GLY A 432 9.10 -3.08 35.27
C GLY A 432 9.73 -4.17 34.40
N ALA A 433 9.80 -3.95 33.08
CA ALA A 433 10.39 -4.91 32.15
C ALA A 433 11.88 -5.13 32.42
N ARG A 434 12.62 -4.08 32.77
CA ARG A 434 14.05 -4.20 33.13
C ARG A 434 14.26 -5.04 34.38
N ALA A 435 13.44 -4.83 35.40
CA ALA A 435 13.49 -5.61 36.63
C ALA A 435 13.15 -7.10 36.38
N GLU A 436 12.11 -7.36 35.59
CA GLU A 436 11.66 -8.71 35.26
C GLU A 436 12.66 -9.48 34.40
N LEU A 437 13.28 -8.80 33.42
CA LEU A 437 14.24 -9.41 32.49
C LEU A 437 15.68 -9.43 33.02
N GLY A 438 15.97 -8.66 34.07
CA GLY A 438 17.31 -8.53 34.64
C GLY A 438 18.29 -7.75 33.75
N ILE A 439 17.84 -6.67 33.09
CA ILE A 439 18.62 -5.88 32.10
C ILE A 439 18.75 -4.39 32.44
#